data_AF-A0A662TDF0-F1
#
_entry.id   AF-A0A662TDF0-F1
#
_cell.length_a   1.000
_cell.length_b   1.000
_cell.length_c   1.000
_cell.angle_alpha   90.00
_cell.angle_beta   90.00
_cell.angle_gamma   90.00
#
_symmetry.space_group_name_H-M   'P 1'
#
loop_
_entity.id
_entity.type
_entity.pdbx_description
1 polymer ?
#
loop_
_entity_poly.entity_id
_entity_poly.type
_entity_poly.pdbx_seq_one_letter_code
_entity_poly.pdbx_strand_id
1 'polypeptide(L)'
;MINLGRYNPQSELLIGEVMTIEGYHIIVSLYPDKYRDVELASPLYISTEDCGVFALAISNITRSKYGKEFTLFRRGLGRDVEKIYPDLKTHYNYIVESLNIYYIDINGRVLRRRGCNPSPHDEVYLMHRDDFKNILSLNGFNSDVIRILAEDSPDPVLMREFLYKIKDALDEYDLNELISRLLDSLYTAGYRKLDLFIRDFREVFLDET
;
A
#
# COMPACT_ATOMS: atom_id res chain seq x y z
N MET A 1 -0.27 -0.08 -27.00
CA MET A 1 0.40 -1.16 -26.25
C MET A 1 1.00 -0.50 -25.01
N ILE A 2 0.32 -0.55 -23.87
CA ILE A 2 0.84 0.03 -22.62
C ILE A 2 1.86 -0.98 -22.11
N ASN A 3 3.12 -0.57 -22.03
CA ASN A 3 4.18 -1.40 -21.44
C ASN A 3 3.99 -1.36 -19.92
N LEU A 4 3.06 -2.18 -19.40
CA LEU A 4 2.67 -2.23 -17.99
C LEU A 4 3.82 -2.62 -17.04
N GLY A 5 4.97 -3.03 -17.58
CA GLY A 5 6.16 -3.41 -16.82
C GLY A 5 7.05 -2.25 -16.37
N ARG A 6 6.89 -1.04 -16.93
CA ARG A 6 7.66 0.15 -16.51
C ARG A 6 6.72 1.34 -16.37
N TYR A 7 6.10 1.46 -15.20
CA TYR A 7 5.65 2.78 -14.74
C TYR A 7 6.87 3.70 -14.83
N ASN A 8 6.73 4.89 -15.39
CA ASN A 8 7.83 5.85 -15.46
C ASN A 8 7.59 6.87 -14.34
N PRO A 9 7.99 6.56 -13.09
CA PRO A 9 7.72 7.43 -11.97
C PRO A 9 8.45 8.77 -12.16
N GLN A 10 7.78 9.87 -11.78
CA GLN A 10 8.44 11.16 -11.70
C GLN A 10 9.45 11.13 -10.54
N SER A 11 10.65 11.70 -10.73
CA SER A 11 11.71 11.72 -9.71
C SER A 11 11.27 12.36 -8.38
N GLU A 12 10.29 13.26 -8.41
CA GLU A 12 9.74 13.91 -7.22
C GLU A 12 9.01 12.94 -6.28
N LEU A 13 8.55 11.80 -6.83
CA LEU A 13 7.86 10.74 -6.11
C LEU A 13 8.80 9.72 -5.48
N LEU A 14 10.12 9.83 -5.71
CA LEU A 14 11.09 8.96 -5.06
C LEU A 14 11.05 9.19 -3.55
N ILE A 15 10.78 8.13 -2.79
CA ILE A 15 10.61 8.18 -1.34
C ILE A 15 11.70 7.44 -0.57
N GLY A 16 12.46 6.57 -1.23
CA GLY A 16 13.45 5.75 -0.56
C GLY A 16 13.91 4.57 -1.40
N GLU A 17 14.50 3.59 -0.72
CA GLU A 17 15.13 2.42 -1.33
C GLU A 17 14.77 1.15 -0.56
N VAL A 18 14.71 0.02 -1.27
CA VAL A 18 14.58 -1.29 -0.65
C VAL A 18 15.81 -1.55 0.23
N MET A 19 15.59 -1.87 1.51
CA MET A 19 16.63 -2.23 2.45
C MET A 19 16.84 -3.74 2.50
N THR A 20 15.75 -4.50 2.68
CA THR A 20 15.79 -5.96 2.74
C THR A 20 14.40 -6.54 2.42
N ILE A 21 14.34 -7.85 2.19
CA ILE A 21 13.12 -8.58 1.85
C ILE A 21 13.02 -9.79 2.76
N GLU A 22 11.91 -9.87 3.50
CA GLU A 22 11.62 -10.93 4.46
C GLU A 22 10.36 -11.68 4.03
N GLY A 23 10.53 -12.77 3.28
CA GLY A 23 9.41 -13.52 2.72
C GLY A 23 8.62 -12.69 1.70
N TYR A 24 7.42 -12.25 2.08
CA TYR A 24 6.58 -11.34 1.29
C TYR A 24 6.62 -9.89 1.77
N HIS A 25 7.39 -9.57 2.80
CA HIS A 25 7.53 -8.20 3.31
C HIS A 25 8.77 -7.55 2.70
N ILE A 26 8.61 -6.34 2.16
CA ILE A 26 9.71 -5.52 1.66
C ILE A 26 9.92 -4.39 2.66
N ILE A 27 11.10 -4.37 3.24
CA ILE A 27 11.52 -3.34 4.18
C ILE A 27 12.16 -2.23 3.36
N VAL A 28 11.56 -1.04 3.41
CA VAL A 28 11.99 0.15 2.67
C VAL A 28 12.57 1.16 3.64
N SER A 29 13.75 1.68 3.31
CA SER A 29 14.33 2.84 3.99
C SER A 29 13.84 4.11 3.31
N LEU A 30 13.08 4.94 4.03
CA LEU A 30 12.62 6.22 3.47
C LEU A 30 13.67 7.32 3.63
N TYR A 31 13.70 8.23 2.66
CA TYR A 31 14.45 9.46 2.77
C TYR A 31 13.86 10.39 3.85
N PRO A 32 14.70 11.11 4.62
CA PRO A 32 14.24 11.86 5.79
C PRO A 32 13.24 12.98 5.53
N ASP A 33 13.14 13.49 4.30
CA ASP A 33 12.17 14.50 3.89
C ASP A 33 10.84 13.88 3.42
N LYS A 34 10.82 12.58 3.13
CA LYS A 34 9.71 11.85 2.51
C LYS A 34 8.86 11.03 3.48
N TYR A 35 9.32 10.82 4.71
CA TYR A 35 8.62 9.96 5.68
C TYR A 35 7.17 10.34 5.99
N ARG A 36 6.82 11.62 5.79
CA ARG A 36 5.47 12.16 6.01
C ARG A 36 4.53 11.89 4.85
N ASP A 37 5.08 11.59 3.69
CA ASP A 37 4.30 11.42 2.48
C ASP A 37 3.70 10.02 2.41
N VAL A 38 4.27 9.07 3.15
CA VAL A 38 3.85 7.67 3.21
C VAL A 38 2.92 7.44 4.40
N GLU A 39 1.64 7.28 4.11
CA GLU A 39 0.59 6.90 5.07
C GLU A 39 0.31 5.38 4.99
N LEU A 40 -0.45 4.86 5.94
CA LEU A 40 -0.98 3.50 5.85
C LEU A 40 -1.77 3.31 4.55
N ALA A 41 -1.65 2.13 3.94
CA ALA A 41 -2.22 1.77 2.64
C ALA A 41 -1.77 2.66 1.47
N SER A 42 -0.67 3.41 1.61
CA SER A 42 -0.12 4.17 0.48
C SER A 42 0.37 3.24 -0.62
N PRO A 43 0.00 3.48 -1.89
CA PRO A 43 0.46 2.70 -3.02
C PRO A 43 1.91 3.05 -3.36
N LEU A 44 2.75 2.03 -3.46
CA LEU A 44 4.17 2.15 -3.74
C LEU A 44 4.49 1.46 -5.07
N TYR A 45 5.45 2.02 -5.81
CA TYR A 45 6.06 1.40 -6.97
C TYR A 45 7.54 1.20 -6.72
N ILE A 46 8.03 -0.02 -6.93
CA ILE A 46 9.43 -0.38 -6.80
C ILE A 46 9.96 -0.65 -8.19
N SER A 47 10.95 0.14 -8.60
CA SER A 47 11.59 0.02 -9.89
C SER A 47 12.74 -0.97 -9.78
N THR A 48 12.57 -2.14 -10.39
CA THR A 48 13.64 -3.15 -10.53
C THR A 48 14.15 -3.14 -11.97
N GLU A 49 15.35 -3.66 -12.24
CA GLU A 49 16.00 -3.59 -13.57
C GLU A 49 15.09 -4.05 -14.73
N ASP A 50 14.34 -5.14 -14.51
CA ASP A 50 13.58 -5.82 -15.56
C ASP A 50 12.07 -5.63 -15.43
N CYS A 51 11.57 -5.10 -14.31
CA CYS A 51 10.14 -5.06 -14.01
C CYS A 51 9.78 -4.09 -12.88
N GLY A 52 8.54 -3.64 -12.89
CA GLY A 52 7.94 -2.89 -11.80
C GLY A 52 7.20 -3.78 -10.81
N VAL A 53 7.39 -3.52 -9.52
CA VAL A 53 6.61 -4.15 -8.44
C VAL A 53 5.73 -3.10 -7.79
N PHE A 54 4.43 -3.35 -7.68
CA PHE A 54 3.58 -2.51 -6.84
C PHE A 54 3.47 -3.11 -5.44
N ALA A 55 3.38 -2.25 -4.45
CA ALA A 55 3.27 -2.62 -3.04
C ALA A 55 2.33 -1.67 -2.30
N LEU A 56 1.93 -2.05 -1.09
CA LEU A 56 1.18 -1.19 -0.18
C LEU A 56 1.97 -1.01 1.12
N ALA A 57 2.05 0.23 1.59
CA ALA A 57 2.61 0.53 2.90
C ALA A 57 1.69 -0.03 4.00
N ILE A 58 2.16 -1.03 4.75
CA ILE A 58 1.37 -1.67 5.83
C ILE A 58 1.79 -1.23 7.22
N SER A 59 3.02 -0.72 7.35
CA SER A 59 3.48 -0.04 8.54
C SER A 59 4.45 1.06 8.11
N ASN A 60 4.41 2.19 8.80
CA ASN A 60 5.46 3.22 8.69
C ASN A 60 6.06 3.36 10.08
N ILE A 61 7.00 2.49 10.40
CA ILE A 61 7.68 2.47 11.69
C ILE A 61 8.83 3.46 11.61
N THR A 62 8.61 4.60 12.25
CA THR A 62 9.66 5.58 12.43
C THR A 62 10.38 5.31 13.75
N ARG A 63 11.71 5.24 13.73
CA ARG A 63 12.52 5.07 14.93
C ARG A 63 13.41 6.29 15.17
N SER A 64 13.18 6.98 16.28
CA SER A 64 14.09 8.03 16.77
C SER A 64 15.40 7.41 17.30
N LYS A 65 16.49 8.18 17.28
CA LYS A 65 17.77 7.85 17.91
C LYS A 65 17.62 7.39 19.37
N TYR A 66 16.59 7.90 20.05
CA TYR A 66 16.31 7.64 21.46
C TYR A 66 15.45 6.40 21.71
N GLY A 67 15.24 5.56 20.68
CA GLY A 67 14.79 4.18 20.83
C GLY A 67 13.27 3.97 20.97
N LYS A 68 12.45 4.99 20.72
CA LYS A 68 10.99 4.81 20.62
C LYS A 68 10.58 4.63 19.16
N GLU A 69 9.90 3.52 18.91
CA GLU A 69 9.23 3.19 17.65
C GLU A 69 7.80 3.75 17.70
N PHE A 70 7.34 4.34 16.61
CA PHE A 70 5.95 4.79 16.48
C PHE A 70 5.50 4.71 15.02
N THR A 71 4.21 4.43 14.82
CA THR A 71 3.59 4.36 13.49
C THR A 71 2.88 5.66 13.15
N LEU A 72 3.20 6.26 12.00
CA LEU A 72 2.50 7.45 11.52
C LEU A 72 1.21 7.05 10.80
N PHE A 73 0.08 7.25 11.46
CA PHE A 73 -1.24 6.89 10.92
C PHE A 73 -1.80 7.94 9.93
N ARG A 74 -1.43 9.22 10.05
CA ARG A 74 -1.93 10.33 9.21
C ARG A 74 -0.90 11.45 9.07
N ARG A 75 -0.88 12.14 7.91
CA ARG A 75 -0.04 13.34 7.65
C ARG A 75 -0.10 14.41 8.75
N GLY A 76 -1.27 14.61 9.36
CA GLY A 76 -1.45 15.62 10.42
C GLY A 76 -0.63 15.37 11.69
N LEU A 77 -0.44 14.09 12.08
CA LEU A 77 0.31 13.74 13.30
C LEU A 77 1.81 14.02 13.17
N GLY A 78 2.35 14.05 11.95
CA GLY A 78 3.78 14.22 11.71
C GLY A 78 4.35 15.54 12.25
N ARG A 79 3.54 16.60 12.37
CA ARG A 79 4.00 17.88 12.94
C ARG A 79 4.12 17.84 14.46
N ASP A 80 3.19 17.19 15.13
CA ASP A 80 3.21 17.09 16.58
C ASP A 80 4.27 16.08 17.05
N VAL A 81 4.47 15.01 16.29
CA VAL A 81 5.58 14.07 16.49
C VAL A 81 6.94 14.76 16.34
N GLU A 82 7.14 15.62 15.33
CA GLU A 82 8.40 16.37 15.19
C GLU A 82 8.71 17.34 16.33
N LYS A 83 7.68 17.92 16.96
CA LYS A 83 7.88 18.76 18.15
C LYS A 83 8.42 17.95 19.31
N ILE A 84 7.99 16.68 19.42
CA ILE A 84 8.40 15.76 20.48
C ILE A 84 9.77 15.15 20.15
N TYR A 85 10.05 14.89 18.87
CA TYR A 85 11.28 14.26 18.37
C TYR A 85 11.89 15.06 17.21
N PRO A 86 12.63 16.15 17.49
CA PRO A 86 13.22 17.00 16.44
C PRO A 86 14.34 16.30 15.65
N ASP A 87 14.95 15.26 16.22
CA ASP A 87 16.01 14.45 15.61
C ASP A 87 15.54 13.64 14.41
N LEU A 88 14.22 13.45 14.25
CA LEU A 88 13.63 12.78 13.09
C LEU A 88 14.05 13.41 11.76
N LYS A 89 14.17 14.75 11.70
CA LYS A 89 14.60 15.44 10.48
C LYS A 89 16.01 15.09 10.03
N THR A 90 16.83 14.53 10.92
CA THR A 90 18.25 14.26 10.69
C THR A 90 18.63 12.79 10.89
N HIS A 91 17.67 11.92 11.22
CA HIS A 91 17.90 10.48 11.43
C HIS A 91 17.38 9.63 10.28
N TYR A 92 18.14 8.57 9.98
CA TYR A 92 18.09 7.79 8.73
C TYR A 92 17.27 6.49 8.83
N ASN A 93 16.57 6.24 9.94
CA ASN A 93 15.91 4.94 10.18
C ASN A 93 14.38 5.09 10.13
N TYR A 94 13.89 5.45 8.95
CA TYR A 94 12.47 5.31 8.60
C TYR A 94 12.28 3.97 7.93
N ILE A 95 11.66 3.03 8.64
CA ILE A 95 11.39 1.70 8.11
C ILE A 95 9.92 1.65 7.75
N VAL A 96 9.64 1.63 6.45
CA VAL A 96 8.33 1.19 5.98
C VAL A 96 8.42 -0.31 5.75
N GLU A 97 7.67 -1.08 6.54
CA GLU A 97 7.35 -2.43 6.08
C GLU A 97 6.24 -2.25 5.06
N SER A 98 6.57 -2.57 3.82
CA SER A 98 5.59 -2.74 2.78
C SER A 98 5.29 -4.23 2.65
N LEU A 99 4.02 -4.53 2.48
CA LEU A 99 3.64 -5.85 2.02
C LEU A 99 3.92 -5.86 0.51
N ASN A 100 4.54 -6.92 -0.01
CA ASN A 100 4.33 -7.24 -1.41
C ASN A 100 2.78 -7.29 -1.62
N ILE A 101 2.21 -7.05 -2.79
CA ILE A 101 2.42 -7.85 -3.98
C ILE A 101 1.53 -7.21 -5.05
N TYR A 102 2.05 -6.63 -6.13
CA TYR A 102 1.34 -6.68 -7.41
C TYR A 102 2.37 -6.72 -8.55
N TYR A 103 2.49 -7.86 -9.20
CA TYR A 103 2.75 -7.86 -10.64
C TYR A 103 1.38 -7.71 -11.30
N ILE A 104 1.19 -6.65 -12.09
CA ILE A 104 0.10 -6.64 -13.05
C ILE A 104 0.62 -7.32 -14.30
N ASP A 105 0.06 -8.49 -14.59
CA ASP A 105 0.37 -9.18 -15.83
C ASP A 105 -0.11 -8.40 -17.05
N ILE A 106 0.33 -8.83 -18.22
CA ILE A 106 -0.09 -8.26 -19.51
C ILE A 106 -1.62 -8.26 -19.71
N ASN A 107 -2.36 -8.99 -18.87
CA ASN A 107 -3.82 -9.08 -18.85
C ASN A 107 -4.45 -8.35 -17.67
N GLY A 108 -3.75 -7.44 -16.97
CA GLY A 108 -4.32 -6.67 -15.86
C GLY A 108 -4.48 -7.47 -14.56
N ARG A 109 -3.94 -8.69 -14.46
CA ARG A 109 -4.10 -9.54 -13.27
C ARG A 109 -3.02 -9.26 -12.27
N VAL A 110 -3.43 -9.04 -11.03
CA VAL A 110 -2.57 -9.00 -9.85
C VAL A 110 -2.11 -10.41 -9.52
N LEU A 111 -0.83 -10.69 -9.72
CA LEU A 111 -0.24 -12.00 -9.43
C LEU A 111 0.74 -11.93 -8.25
N ARG A 112 0.61 -12.92 -7.37
CA ARG A 112 1.59 -13.29 -6.34
C ARG A 112 2.66 -14.19 -6.94
N ARG A 113 3.61 -13.65 -7.71
CA ARG A 113 4.63 -14.48 -8.38
C ARG A 113 6.08 -14.04 -8.12
N ARG A 114 6.95 -15.04 -7.86
CA ARG A 114 8.42 -14.97 -7.80
C ARG A 114 9.07 -14.80 -9.19
N GLY A 115 8.65 -13.81 -9.95
CA GLY A 115 9.22 -13.50 -11.28
C GLY A 115 10.03 -12.20 -11.32
N CYS A 116 9.68 -11.27 -10.43
CA CYS A 116 10.29 -9.97 -10.26
C CYS A 116 10.54 -9.80 -8.77
N ASN A 117 11.76 -10.10 -8.31
CA ASN A 117 12.11 -9.89 -6.91
C ASN A 117 12.82 -8.55 -6.84
N PRO A 118 12.32 -7.60 -6.04
CA PRO A 118 13.11 -6.44 -5.70
C PRO A 118 14.45 -6.87 -5.12
N SER A 119 15.43 -6.00 -5.23
CA SER A 119 16.76 -6.13 -4.65
C SER A 119 17.02 -4.97 -3.70
N PRO A 120 17.89 -5.16 -2.70
CA PRO A 120 18.38 -4.03 -1.93
C PRO A 120 18.88 -2.92 -2.86
N HIS A 121 18.55 -1.67 -2.52
CA HIS A 121 18.80 -0.44 -3.28
C HIS A 121 17.90 -0.21 -4.50
N ASP A 122 16.93 -1.09 -4.78
CA ASP A 122 15.89 -0.75 -5.76
C ASP A 122 15.10 0.48 -5.27
N GLU A 123 14.89 1.42 -6.18
CA GLU A 123 14.24 2.69 -5.90
C GLU A 123 12.74 2.48 -5.65
N VAL A 124 12.23 3.14 -4.61
CA VAL A 124 10.82 3.09 -4.21
C VAL A 124 10.18 4.46 -4.39
N TYR A 125 9.03 4.45 -5.07
CA TYR A 125 8.27 5.62 -5.44
C TYR A 125 6.88 5.59 -4.83
N LEU A 126 6.40 6.74 -4.34
CA LEU A 126 5.01 6.91 -3.94
C LEU A 126 4.15 7.12 -5.19
N MET A 127 3.14 6.29 -5.39
CA MET A 127 2.29 6.42 -6.58
C MET A 127 1.26 7.53 -6.45
N HIS A 128 0.95 8.18 -7.57
CA HIS A 128 -0.25 9.01 -7.64
C HIS A 128 -1.51 8.16 -7.51
N ARG A 129 -2.53 8.76 -6.90
CA ARG A 129 -3.83 8.13 -6.68
C ARG A 129 -4.48 7.67 -8.00
N ASP A 130 -4.39 8.51 -9.03
CA ASP A 130 -5.01 8.23 -10.34
C ASP A 130 -4.31 7.05 -11.05
N ASP A 131 -2.98 6.98 -10.96
CA ASP A 131 -2.21 5.86 -11.50
C ASP A 131 -2.56 4.56 -10.78
N PHE A 132 -2.67 4.61 -9.45
CA PHE A 132 -3.08 3.46 -8.66
C PHE A 132 -4.52 3.03 -8.97
N LYS A 133 -5.45 3.98 -9.16
CA LYS A 133 -6.82 3.70 -9.63
C LYS A 133 -6.81 2.97 -10.96
N ASN A 134 -6.03 3.45 -11.94
CA ASN A 134 -5.92 2.84 -13.26
C ASN A 134 -5.38 1.40 -13.19
N ILE A 135 -4.41 1.16 -12.30
CA ILE A 135 -3.83 -0.15 -11.96
C ILE A 135 -4.89 -1.11 -11.42
N LEU A 136 -5.71 -0.66 -10.48
CA LEU A 136 -6.76 -1.49 -9.89
C LEU A 136 -7.93 -1.78 -10.83
N SER A 137 -8.11 -0.97 -11.87
CA SER A 137 -9.25 -1.00 -12.80
C SER A 137 -8.91 -1.47 -14.22
N LEU A 138 -7.66 -1.84 -14.47
CA LEU A 138 -7.10 -2.10 -15.81
C LEU A 138 -7.85 -3.17 -16.62
N ASN A 139 -8.68 -4.01 -15.97
CA ASN A 139 -9.67 -4.90 -16.59
C ASN A 139 -10.90 -5.13 -15.68
N GLY A 140 -11.43 -4.05 -15.11
CA GLY A 140 -12.38 -4.13 -14.01
C GLY A 140 -11.69 -4.18 -12.66
N PHE A 141 -12.45 -4.01 -11.56
CA PHE A 141 -11.85 -4.00 -10.22
C PHE A 141 -11.26 -5.36 -9.87
N ASN A 142 -9.95 -5.37 -9.62
CA ASN A 142 -9.25 -6.58 -9.21
C ASN A 142 -9.36 -6.83 -7.70
N SER A 143 -10.31 -7.69 -7.30
CA SER A 143 -10.50 -8.05 -5.89
C SER A 143 -9.44 -8.98 -5.32
N ASP A 144 -8.49 -9.50 -6.13
CA ASP A 144 -7.35 -10.26 -5.61
C ASP A 144 -6.48 -9.41 -4.69
N VAL A 145 -6.49 -8.08 -4.87
CA VAL A 145 -5.82 -7.12 -3.98
C VAL A 145 -6.32 -7.22 -2.54
N ILE A 146 -7.65 -7.31 -2.39
CA ILE A 146 -8.29 -7.45 -1.07
C ILE A 146 -7.98 -8.83 -0.49
N ARG A 147 -8.01 -9.88 -1.33
CA ARG A 147 -7.67 -11.25 -0.90
C ARG A 147 -6.24 -11.29 -0.34
N ILE A 148 -5.28 -10.75 -1.08
CA ILE A 148 -3.86 -10.72 -0.69
C ILE A 148 -3.67 -9.93 0.61
N LEU A 149 -4.26 -8.73 0.71
CA LEU A 149 -4.21 -7.95 1.94
C LEU A 149 -4.77 -8.72 3.13
N ALA A 150 -5.86 -9.44 2.94
CA ALA A 150 -6.49 -10.24 3.99
C ALA A 150 -5.67 -11.49 4.39
N GLU A 151 -4.95 -12.11 3.46
CA GLU A 151 -4.05 -13.25 3.73
C GLU A 151 -2.81 -12.81 4.51
N ASP A 152 -2.18 -11.73 4.06
CA ASP A 152 -0.82 -11.38 4.45
C ASP A 152 -0.76 -10.30 5.55
N SER A 153 -1.80 -9.46 5.69
CA SER A 153 -1.91 -8.48 6.77
C SER A 153 -3.38 -8.25 7.18
N PRO A 154 -3.98 -9.18 7.96
CA PRO A 154 -5.40 -9.14 8.34
C PRO A 154 -5.73 -8.08 9.44
N ASP A 155 -5.14 -6.90 9.32
CA ASP A 155 -5.41 -5.75 10.17
C ASP A 155 -6.66 -4.98 9.66
N PRO A 156 -7.74 -4.89 10.46
CA PRO A 156 -8.91 -4.09 10.11
C PRO A 156 -8.60 -2.63 9.84
N VAL A 157 -7.63 -2.04 10.54
CA VAL A 157 -7.26 -0.63 10.35
C VAL A 157 -6.65 -0.44 8.96
N LEU A 158 -5.71 -1.29 8.58
CA LEU A 158 -5.14 -1.29 7.23
C LEU A 158 -6.21 -1.49 6.16
N MET A 159 -7.11 -2.44 6.37
CA MET A 159 -8.18 -2.75 5.42
C MET A 159 -9.13 -1.56 5.23
N ARG A 160 -9.52 -0.90 6.33
CA ARG A 160 -10.33 0.32 6.30
C ARG A 160 -9.63 1.47 5.58
N GLU A 161 -8.37 1.76 5.93
CA GLU A 161 -7.61 2.83 5.27
C GLU A 161 -7.44 2.54 3.77
N PHE A 162 -7.23 1.27 3.41
CA PHE A 162 -7.21 0.84 2.01
C PHE A 162 -8.54 1.14 1.30
N LEU A 163 -9.69 0.79 1.89
CA LEU A 163 -11.02 1.12 1.33
C LEU A 163 -11.18 2.62 1.08
N TYR A 164 -10.76 3.47 2.02
CA TYR A 164 -10.79 4.93 1.83
C TYR A 164 -9.92 5.39 0.65
N LYS A 165 -8.74 4.80 0.45
CA LYS A 165 -7.84 5.16 -0.67
C LYS A 165 -8.44 4.76 -2.02
N ILE A 166 -9.16 3.64 -2.08
CA ILE A 166 -9.72 3.10 -3.32
C ILE A 166 -11.20 3.44 -3.58
N LYS A 167 -11.87 4.17 -2.67
CA LYS A 167 -13.30 4.55 -2.82
C LYS A 167 -13.62 5.09 -4.22
N ASP A 168 -12.92 6.12 -4.65
CA ASP A 168 -13.13 6.76 -5.96
C ASP A 168 -12.81 5.83 -7.16
N ALA A 169 -12.00 4.79 -6.95
CA ALA A 169 -11.75 3.76 -7.97
C ALA A 169 -12.90 2.75 -8.07
N LEU A 170 -13.71 2.66 -7.02
CA LEU A 170 -14.82 1.74 -6.87
C LEU A 170 -16.19 2.39 -7.15
N ASP A 171 -16.28 3.72 -7.17
CA ASP A 171 -17.53 4.48 -7.41
C ASP A 171 -18.22 4.15 -8.75
N GLU A 172 -17.48 3.63 -9.73
CA GLU A 172 -18.01 3.28 -11.05
C GLU A 172 -18.67 1.89 -11.11
N TYR A 173 -18.60 1.10 -10.02
CA TYR A 173 -19.13 -0.26 -9.96
C TYR A 173 -20.47 -0.31 -9.22
N ASP A 174 -21.35 -1.24 -9.62
CA ASP A 174 -22.57 -1.52 -8.85
C ASP A 174 -22.19 -2.00 -7.44
N LEU A 175 -22.80 -1.38 -6.43
CA LEU A 175 -22.45 -1.62 -5.03
C LEU A 175 -22.69 -3.08 -4.62
N ASN A 176 -23.76 -3.72 -5.11
CA ASN A 176 -24.07 -5.11 -4.75
C ASN A 176 -23.07 -6.07 -5.40
N GLU A 177 -22.73 -5.83 -6.67
CA GLU A 177 -21.70 -6.60 -7.36
C GLU A 177 -20.34 -6.46 -6.67
N LEU A 178 -19.98 -5.22 -6.29
CA LEU A 178 -18.75 -4.93 -5.57
C LEU A 178 -18.71 -5.66 -4.23
N ILE A 179 -19.74 -5.53 -3.39
CA ILE A 179 -19.83 -6.22 -2.10
C ILE A 179 -19.67 -7.73 -2.29
N SER A 180 -20.37 -8.33 -3.25
CA SER A 180 -20.29 -9.77 -3.50
C SER A 180 -18.85 -10.19 -3.84
N ARG A 181 -18.19 -9.49 -4.77
CA ARG A 181 -16.80 -9.79 -5.16
C ARG A 181 -15.83 -9.62 -4.00
N LEU A 182 -16.00 -8.60 -3.18
CA LEU A 182 -15.14 -8.35 -2.02
C LEU A 182 -15.32 -9.44 -0.95
N LEU A 183 -16.57 -9.79 -0.63
CA LEU A 183 -16.87 -10.84 0.33
C LEU A 183 -16.36 -12.21 -0.13
N ASP A 184 -16.50 -12.54 -1.41
CA ASP A 184 -15.97 -13.79 -1.98
C ASP A 184 -14.44 -13.85 -1.86
N SER A 185 -13.75 -12.74 -2.16
CA SER A 185 -12.30 -12.63 -1.99
C SER A 185 -11.87 -12.79 -0.52
N LEU A 186 -12.56 -12.14 0.42
CA LEU A 186 -12.27 -12.25 1.85
C LEU A 186 -12.56 -13.65 2.41
N TYR A 187 -13.66 -14.26 1.97
CA TYR A 187 -14.01 -15.63 2.35
C TYR A 187 -12.96 -16.62 1.86
N THR A 188 -12.51 -16.47 0.61
CA THR A 188 -11.45 -17.28 0.01
C THR A 188 -10.12 -17.11 0.76
N ALA A 189 -9.79 -15.90 1.21
CA ALA A 189 -8.63 -15.63 2.07
C ALA A 189 -8.74 -16.23 3.48
N GLY A 190 -9.92 -16.72 3.89
CA GLY A 190 -10.18 -17.14 5.27
C GLY A 190 -10.16 -15.97 6.26
N TYR A 191 -10.50 -14.76 5.81
CA TYR A 191 -10.53 -13.57 6.66
C TYR A 191 -11.60 -13.70 7.75
N ARG A 192 -11.18 -13.62 9.01
CA ARG A 192 -12.07 -13.93 10.15
C ARG A 192 -12.88 -12.74 10.66
N LYS A 193 -12.54 -11.52 10.26
CA LYS A 193 -13.12 -10.27 10.80
C LYS A 193 -14.12 -9.64 9.81
N LEU A 194 -14.94 -10.48 9.18
CA LEU A 194 -15.90 -10.06 8.14
C LEU A 194 -16.92 -9.04 8.67
N ASP A 195 -17.30 -9.15 9.94
CA ASP A 195 -18.18 -8.22 10.64
C ASP A 195 -17.60 -6.80 10.67
N LEU A 196 -16.31 -6.67 11.02
CA LEU A 196 -15.60 -5.39 11.02
C LEU A 196 -15.47 -4.84 9.60
N PHE A 197 -15.13 -5.70 8.63
CA PHE A 197 -15.05 -5.30 7.22
C PHE A 197 -16.38 -4.77 6.70
N ILE A 198 -17.49 -5.46 6.96
CA ILE A 198 -18.82 -5.03 6.53
C ILE A 198 -19.18 -3.68 7.16
N ARG A 199 -18.89 -3.50 8.45
CA ARG A 199 -19.12 -2.20 9.12
C ARG A 199 -18.30 -1.09 8.45
N ASP A 200 -17.01 -1.31 8.26
CA ASP A 200 -16.11 -0.31 7.70
C ASP A 200 -16.47 -0.02 6.22
N PHE A 201 -16.92 -1.02 5.47
CA PHE A 201 -17.45 -0.84 4.11
C PHE A 201 -18.68 0.06 4.10
N ARG A 202 -19.66 -0.16 5.01
CA ARG A 202 -20.85 0.69 5.12
C ARG A 202 -20.48 2.12 5.49
N GLU A 203 -19.53 2.30 6.42
CA GLU A 203 -19.03 3.62 6.79
C GLU A 203 -18.42 4.36 5.59
N VAL A 204 -17.60 3.67 4.77
CA VAL A 204 -16.89 4.28 3.65
C VAL A 204 -17.79 4.57 2.44
N PHE A 205 -18.67 3.64 2.09
CA PHE A 205 -19.43 3.68 0.83
C PHE A 205 -20.90 4.11 0.97
N LEU A 206 -21.48 3.97 2.17
CA LEU A 206 -22.89 4.32 2.42
C LEU A 206 -23.03 5.53 3.35
N ASP A 207 -21.92 6.07 3.88
CA ASP A 207 -21.89 7.11 4.90
C ASP A 207 -22.78 6.77 6.12
N GLU A 208 -22.97 5.47 6.40
CA GLU A 208 -23.74 4.95 7.52
C GLU A 208 -22.82 4.76 8.73
N THR A 209 -22.90 5.68 9.71
CA THR A 209 -22.21 5.60 11.01
C THR A 209 -23.01 4.85 12.06
#